data_AF-Q760G5-F1
#
_entry.id   AF-Q760G5-F1
#
_cell.length_a   1.000
_cell.length_b   1.000
_cell.length_c   1.000
_cell.angle_alpha   90.00
_cell.angle_beta   90.00
_cell.angle_gamma   90.00
#
_symmetry.space_group_name_H-M   'P 1'
#
loop_
_entity.id
_entity.type
_entity.pdbx_description
1 polymer ?
#
loop_
_entity_poly.entity_id
_entity_poly.type
_entity_poly.pdbx_seq_one_letter_code
_entity_poly.pdbx_strand_id
1 'polypeptide(L)'
;RLPADQKVTWRKDSALNDKGEQGEDLTGGYYDAGDFVKFGFPMAYTTTVLAWGMVDYEVGYSSAGALDDGRKALKWATDYLLKAHIAPTVFYGQVGRADLDHAYWGRPEDMTMERPAYKIDTSHPGSDLAGEAAAALAAASIVFKDVDPSYSNNLLTHAKQLFDFANNYRGKYSDWITGAYGSWDYKDELVWAAAWLYRATNDITYLNTAESLYNEFGLVYWFGVLSWDNKVTGVQVLLAKLTTKQEYKDSIKGYMDYLINDQQKTPKGLLFLDEWGSLRLAANAALIMLQAADLGLSPDSYRQFAKTQIDYILGDAGRSFVCGFGNNPPTHPHHRSSSCPLDGTQRVLGLSCRFVCISVG
;
A
#
# COMPACT_ATOMS: atom_id res chain seq x y z
N ARG A 1 17.58 -11.56 -1.67
CA ARG A 1 18.72 -10.97 -2.41
C ARG A 1 18.18 -9.93 -3.38
N LEU A 2 18.92 -8.84 -3.61
CA LEU A 2 18.64 -7.82 -4.60
C LEU A 2 18.99 -8.33 -6.01
N PRO A 3 18.28 -7.87 -7.05
CA PRO A 3 18.54 -8.30 -8.41
C PRO A 3 19.79 -7.60 -8.97
N ALA A 4 20.43 -8.20 -9.98
CA ALA A 4 21.67 -7.67 -10.56
C ALA A 4 21.49 -6.31 -11.26
N ASP A 5 20.27 -5.97 -11.68
CA ASP A 5 19.90 -4.72 -12.35
C ASP A 5 19.41 -3.64 -11.36
N GLN A 6 19.68 -3.80 -10.06
CA GLN A 6 19.34 -2.84 -9.00
C GLN A 6 19.92 -1.44 -9.29
N LYS A 7 19.06 -0.41 -9.42
CA LYS A 7 19.48 0.98 -9.64
C LYS A 7 19.97 1.68 -8.36
N VAL A 8 19.39 1.35 -7.21
CA VAL A 8 19.78 1.91 -5.90
C VAL A 8 20.89 1.03 -5.30
N THR A 9 22.12 1.21 -5.80
CA THR A 9 23.26 0.27 -5.60
C THR A 9 23.96 0.36 -4.24
N TRP A 10 23.66 1.39 -3.44
CA TRP A 10 24.14 1.47 -2.06
C TRP A 10 23.42 0.48 -1.13
N ARG A 11 22.21 0.03 -1.49
CA ARG A 11 21.53 -1.09 -0.82
C ARG A 11 22.23 -2.40 -1.14
N LYS A 12 22.29 -3.31 -0.17
CA LYS A 12 22.88 -4.65 -0.28
C LYS A 12 21.88 -5.73 0.07
N ASP A 13 22.27 -6.98 -0.17
CA ASP A 13 21.54 -8.16 0.27
C ASP A 13 21.41 -8.15 1.80
N SER A 14 20.18 -8.22 2.30
CA SER A 14 19.87 -8.18 3.72
C SER A 14 18.74 -9.15 4.09
N ALA A 15 18.59 -9.42 5.39
CA ALA A 15 17.52 -10.27 5.94
C ALA A 15 17.37 -11.62 5.21
N LEU A 16 18.51 -12.22 4.83
CA LEU A 16 18.56 -13.45 4.03
C LEU A 16 18.11 -14.71 4.81
N ASN A 17 17.89 -14.58 6.11
CA ASN A 17 17.45 -15.65 6.99
C ASN A 17 15.98 -15.50 7.43
N ASP A 18 15.24 -14.54 6.85
CA ASP A 18 13.81 -14.38 7.11
C ASP A 18 13.08 -15.66 6.70
N LYS A 19 12.44 -16.31 7.69
CA LYS A 19 11.80 -17.61 7.51
C LYS A 19 10.61 -17.81 8.44
N GLY A 20 9.68 -18.65 8.02
CA GLY A 20 8.55 -19.09 8.83
C GLY A 20 8.96 -20.06 9.95
N GLU A 21 7.98 -20.42 10.79
CA GLU A 21 8.15 -21.31 11.94
C GLU A 21 8.67 -22.71 11.55
N GLN A 22 8.35 -23.19 10.34
CA GLN A 22 8.80 -24.48 9.82
C GLN A 22 9.92 -24.35 8.78
N GLY A 23 10.54 -23.17 8.68
CA GLY A 23 11.64 -22.91 7.75
C GLY A 23 11.20 -22.52 6.34
N GLU A 24 9.94 -22.12 6.15
CA GLU A 24 9.43 -21.56 4.90
C GLU A 24 10.24 -20.30 4.53
N ASP A 25 10.61 -20.14 3.26
CA ASP A 25 11.36 -18.96 2.81
C ASP A 25 10.47 -17.72 2.86
N LEU A 26 10.82 -16.76 3.72
CA LEU A 26 10.15 -15.46 3.80
C LEU A 26 11.09 -14.31 3.39
N THR A 27 12.15 -14.57 2.63
CA THR A 27 13.03 -13.53 2.10
C THR A 27 12.35 -12.73 0.96
N GLY A 28 12.72 -11.44 0.83
CA GLY A 28 12.14 -10.51 -0.15
C GLY A 28 11.20 -9.50 0.51
N GLY A 29 10.28 -8.92 -0.27
CA GLY A 29 9.33 -7.91 0.21
C GLY A 29 10.00 -6.57 0.54
N TYR A 30 9.19 -5.62 1.00
CA TYR A 30 9.67 -4.29 1.37
C TYR A 30 9.85 -4.17 2.89
N TYR A 31 10.87 -3.42 3.29
CA TYR A 31 10.86 -2.82 4.63
C TYR A 31 9.85 -1.68 4.64
N ASP A 32 9.17 -1.47 5.76
CA ASP A 32 7.99 -0.63 5.83
C ASP A 32 8.30 0.87 5.72
N ALA A 33 9.19 1.38 6.59
CA ALA A 33 9.49 2.79 6.64
C ALA A 33 11.01 3.03 6.76
N GLY A 34 11.44 3.65 7.86
CA GLY A 34 12.84 3.84 8.20
C GLY A 34 13.48 2.66 8.92
N ASP A 35 12.71 1.63 9.22
CA ASP A 35 13.04 0.41 9.96
C ASP A 35 13.26 -0.77 9.01
N PHE A 36 13.44 -1.97 9.58
CA PHE A 36 13.63 -3.20 8.81
C PHE A 36 12.59 -4.27 9.14
N VAL A 37 11.50 -3.91 9.82
CA VAL A 37 10.33 -4.78 9.94
C VAL A 37 9.62 -4.85 8.59
N LYS A 38 9.09 -6.03 8.29
CA LYS A 38 8.22 -6.25 7.14
C LYS A 38 6.79 -6.34 7.63
N PHE A 39 6.09 -5.21 7.69
CA PHE A 39 4.67 -5.18 8.06
C PHE A 39 3.81 -5.49 6.84
N GLY A 40 3.12 -6.63 6.88
CA GLY A 40 2.36 -7.15 5.74
C GLY A 40 1.16 -6.29 5.36
N PHE A 41 0.48 -5.68 6.34
CA PHE A 41 -0.73 -4.91 6.09
C PHE A 41 -0.47 -3.63 5.25
N PRO A 42 0.40 -2.69 5.69
CA PRO A 42 0.76 -1.53 4.86
C PRO A 42 1.51 -1.90 3.56
N MET A 43 2.27 -3.00 3.55
CA MET A 43 2.92 -3.50 2.32
C MET A 43 1.89 -3.97 1.28
N ALA A 44 0.87 -4.72 1.71
CA ALA A 44 -0.22 -5.16 0.85
C ALA A 44 -1.00 -3.94 0.31
N TYR A 45 -1.36 -2.98 1.18
CA TYR A 45 -2.01 -1.73 0.78
C TYR A 45 -1.21 -0.97 -0.29
N THR A 46 0.10 -0.80 -0.07
CA THR A 46 1.00 -0.15 -1.03
C THR A 46 0.95 -0.85 -2.38
N THR A 47 0.97 -2.18 -2.36
CA THR A 47 0.93 -3.01 -3.56
C THR A 47 -0.39 -2.84 -4.30
N THR A 48 -1.52 -2.84 -3.60
CA THR A 48 -2.84 -2.62 -4.19
C THR A 48 -2.92 -1.25 -4.87
N VAL A 49 -2.49 -0.18 -4.19
CA VAL A 49 -2.58 1.20 -4.71
C VAL A 49 -1.64 1.42 -5.90
N LEU A 50 -0.41 0.89 -5.84
CA LEU A 50 0.50 0.92 -6.99
C LEU A 50 -0.07 0.17 -8.19
N ALA A 51 -0.64 -1.03 -7.95
CA ALA A 51 -1.26 -1.83 -9.00
C ALA A 51 -2.47 -1.10 -9.59
N TRP A 52 -3.29 -0.48 -8.76
CA TRP A 52 -4.43 0.33 -9.21
C TRP A 52 -3.99 1.47 -10.12
N GLY A 53 -2.95 2.21 -9.72
CA GLY A 53 -2.37 3.26 -10.56
C GLY A 53 -1.86 2.73 -11.90
N MET A 54 -1.24 1.55 -11.94
CA MET A 54 -0.80 0.93 -13.20
C MET A 54 -1.95 0.46 -14.07
N VAL A 55 -2.99 -0.13 -13.47
CA VAL A 55 -4.18 -0.60 -14.21
C VAL A 55 -4.92 0.57 -14.88
N ASP A 56 -5.10 1.67 -14.15
CA ASP A 56 -5.92 2.80 -14.63
C ASP A 56 -5.11 3.88 -15.36
N TYR A 57 -3.81 3.99 -15.09
CA TYR A 57 -2.93 5.03 -15.63
C TYR A 57 -1.64 4.46 -16.24
N GLU A 58 -1.70 3.28 -16.87
CA GLU A 58 -0.54 2.65 -17.55
C GLU A 58 0.18 3.62 -18.50
N VAL A 59 -0.58 4.42 -19.24
CA VAL A 59 -0.04 5.43 -20.17
C VAL A 59 0.92 6.39 -19.47
N GLY A 60 0.68 6.72 -18.20
CA GLY A 60 1.60 7.55 -17.40
C GLY A 60 2.94 6.87 -17.18
N TYR A 61 2.94 5.58 -16.83
CA TYR A 61 4.14 4.78 -16.66
C TYR A 61 4.90 4.59 -17.99
N SER A 62 4.19 4.27 -19.07
CA SER A 62 4.78 4.10 -20.40
C SER A 62 5.40 5.39 -20.93
N SER A 63 4.70 6.52 -20.77
CA SER A 63 5.20 7.84 -21.19
C SER A 63 6.44 8.28 -20.39
N ALA A 64 6.54 7.85 -19.13
CA ALA A 64 7.71 8.08 -18.30
C ALA A 64 8.87 7.09 -18.56
N GLY A 65 8.69 6.09 -19.44
CA GLY A 65 9.67 5.03 -19.65
C GLY A 65 9.88 4.14 -18.41
N ALA A 66 8.88 4.06 -17.54
CA ALA A 66 8.96 3.43 -16.23
C ALA A 66 8.01 2.22 -16.06
N LEU A 67 7.39 1.75 -17.14
CA LEU A 67 6.43 0.63 -17.09
C LEU A 67 7.04 -0.64 -16.51
N ASP A 68 8.23 -1.03 -16.99
CA ASP A 68 8.90 -2.24 -16.52
C ASP A 68 9.39 -2.10 -15.07
N ASP A 69 9.88 -0.92 -14.68
CA ASP A 69 10.26 -0.65 -13.30
C ASP A 69 9.04 -0.67 -12.36
N GLY A 70 7.90 -0.15 -12.81
CA GLY A 70 6.63 -0.22 -12.08
C GLY A 70 6.16 -1.67 -11.88
N ARG A 71 6.24 -2.49 -12.94
CA ARG A 71 5.95 -3.94 -12.85
C ARG A 71 6.91 -4.62 -11.89
N LYS A 72 8.21 -4.32 -11.93
CA LYS A 72 9.19 -4.87 -10.96
C LYS A 72 8.87 -4.47 -9.52
N ALA A 73 8.42 -3.23 -9.28
CA ALA A 73 8.03 -2.77 -7.95
C ALA A 73 6.84 -3.58 -7.40
N LEU A 74 5.81 -3.83 -8.22
CA LEU A 74 4.70 -4.71 -7.85
C LEU A 74 5.16 -6.13 -7.59
N LYS A 75 5.93 -6.69 -8.53
CA LYS A 75 6.40 -8.08 -8.46
C LYS A 75 7.23 -8.34 -7.20
N TRP A 76 8.01 -7.35 -6.76
CA TRP A 76 8.81 -7.45 -5.54
C TRP A 76 7.98 -7.70 -4.29
N ALA A 77 6.84 -7.02 -4.16
CA ALA A 77 5.91 -7.23 -3.06
C ALA A 77 5.10 -8.50 -3.26
N THR A 78 4.53 -8.74 -4.44
CA THR A 78 3.68 -9.91 -4.68
C THR A 78 4.43 -11.23 -4.62
N ASP A 79 5.70 -11.29 -5.04
CA ASP A 79 6.54 -12.48 -4.83
C ASP A 79 6.70 -12.81 -3.34
N TYR A 80 6.78 -11.80 -2.47
CA TYR A 80 6.82 -12.00 -1.02
C TYR A 80 5.45 -12.42 -0.46
N LEU A 81 4.35 -11.79 -0.89
CA LEU A 81 3.00 -12.17 -0.45
C LEU A 81 2.68 -13.61 -0.84
N LEU A 82 3.12 -14.06 -2.02
CA LEU A 82 2.99 -15.46 -2.46
C LEU A 82 3.75 -16.43 -1.54
N LYS A 83 4.98 -16.08 -1.13
CA LYS A 83 5.75 -16.86 -0.16
C LYS A 83 5.12 -16.89 1.23
N ALA A 84 4.56 -15.76 1.65
CA ALA A 84 3.90 -15.62 2.95
C ALA A 84 2.59 -16.42 3.05
N HIS A 85 1.92 -16.66 1.92
CA HIS A 85 0.72 -17.50 1.83
C HIS A 85 1.08 -18.97 1.61
N ILE A 86 1.37 -19.67 2.71
CA ILE A 86 1.94 -21.03 2.68
C ILE A 86 0.90 -22.14 2.59
N ALA A 87 -0.36 -21.84 2.94
CA ALA A 87 -1.50 -22.75 2.84
C ALA A 87 -2.80 -21.93 2.75
N PRO A 88 -3.92 -22.48 2.25
CA PRO A 88 -5.14 -21.72 1.96
C PRO A 88 -5.70 -20.87 3.11
N THR A 89 -5.37 -21.20 4.36
CA THR A 89 -5.80 -20.48 5.56
C THR A 89 -4.63 -20.17 6.51
N VAL A 90 -3.42 -19.99 5.96
CA VAL A 90 -2.23 -19.64 6.75
C VAL A 90 -1.41 -18.59 6.01
N PHE A 91 -1.27 -17.41 6.62
CA PHE A 91 -0.59 -16.26 6.00
C PHE A 91 0.34 -15.56 6.98
N TYR A 92 1.62 -15.43 6.63
CA TYR A 92 2.60 -14.67 7.41
C TYR A 92 2.40 -13.16 7.21
N GLY A 93 2.01 -12.47 8.28
CA GLY A 93 1.73 -11.04 8.27
C GLY A 93 2.89 -10.15 8.64
N GLN A 94 3.93 -10.71 9.28
CA GLN A 94 5.05 -9.90 9.75
C GLN A 94 6.34 -10.71 9.83
N VAL A 95 7.46 -10.08 9.50
CA VAL A 95 8.81 -10.58 9.82
C VAL A 95 9.64 -9.48 10.48
N GLY A 96 10.21 -9.80 11.64
CA GLY A 96 10.86 -8.85 12.53
C GLY A 96 9.94 -8.44 13.69
N ARG A 97 10.51 -8.32 14.90
CA ARG A 97 9.82 -7.78 16.07
C ARG A 97 10.16 -6.30 16.19
N ALA A 98 9.14 -5.45 16.29
CA ALA A 98 9.31 -4.00 16.19
C ALA A 98 10.28 -3.44 17.25
N ASP A 99 10.20 -3.87 18.50
CA ASP A 99 11.09 -3.42 19.57
C ASP A 99 12.57 -3.77 19.32
N LEU A 100 12.87 -5.00 18.87
CA LEU A 100 14.23 -5.45 18.58
C LEU A 100 14.80 -4.74 17.35
N ASP A 101 13.99 -4.62 16.31
CA ASP A 101 14.34 -3.92 15.08
C ASP A 101 14.57 -2.43 15.34
N HIS A 102 13.67 -1.81 16.13
CA HIS A 102 13.69 -0.37 16.36
C HIS A 102 14.81 0.04 17.32
N ALA A 103 15.23 -0.85 18.22
CA ALA A 103 16.41 -0.67 19.08
C ALA A 103 17.73 -0.66 18.30
N TYR A 104 17.74 -1.14 17.05
CA TYR A 104 18.90 -1.11 16.16
C TYR A 104 18.87 0.10 15.22
N TRP A 105 20.02 0.74 15.03
CA TRP A 105 20.21 1.76 14.01
C TRP A 105 21.47 1.47 13.20
N GLY A 106 21.31 1.03 11.96
CA GLY A 106 22.43 0.70 11.09
C GLY A 106 21.97 0.20 9.72
N ARG A 107 22.87 -0.49 9.01
CA ARG A 107 22.58 -1.09 7.71
C ARG A 107 21.76 -2.37 7.88
N PRO A 108 20.82 -2.70 6.97
CA PRO A 108 20.01 -3.91 7.09
C PRO A 108 20.83 -5.21 6.92
N GLU A 109 21.91 -5.17 6.15
CA GLU A 109 22.85 -6.31 5.98
C GLU A 109 23.67 -6.62 7.25
N ASP A 110 23.72 -5.70 8.21
CA ASP A 110 24.45 -5.84 9.47
C ASP A 110 23.53 -6.24 10.65
N MET A 111 22.25 -6.50 10.39
CA MET A 111 21.31 -6.96 11.42
C MET A 111 21.73 -8.32 12.01
N THR A 112 21.84 -8.38 13.34
CA THR A 112 22.16 -9.62 14.07
C THR A 112 21.09 -10.07 15.06
N MET A 113 20.08 -9.24 15.30
CA MET A 113 18.96 -9.60 16.17
C MET A 113 18.08 -10.67 15.53
N GLU A 114 17.31 -11.38 16.35
CA GLU A 114 16.29 -12.29 15.85
C GLU A 114 15.20 -11.53 15.09
N ARG A 115 14.75 -12.12 13.98
CA ARG A 115 13.68 -11.59 13.13
C ARG A 115 12.54 -12.60 13.06
N PRO A 116 11.74 -12.75 14.13
CA PRO A 116 10.66 -13.73 14.18
C PRO A 116 9.62 -13.44 13.10
N ALA A 117 8.99 -14.49 12.59
CA ALA A 117 7.87 -14.41 11.67
C ALA A 117 6.56 -14.69 12.41
N TYR A 118 5.53 -13.90 12.11
CA TYR A 118 4.21 -14.00 12.72
C TYR A 118 3.15 -14.22 11.64
N LYS A 119 2.18 -15.08 11.94
CA LYS A 119 1.15 -15.49 10.99
C LYS A 119 -0.25 -15.37 11.58
N ILE A 120 -1.22 -15.30 10.68
CA ILE A 120 -2.63 -15.52 10.95
C ILE A 120 -3.04 -16.89 10.41
N ASP A 121 -4.03 -17.50 11.07
CA ASP A 121 -4.60 -18.79 10.71
C ASP A 121 -6.08 -18.88 11.14
N THR A 122 -6.70 -20.06 11.06
CA THR A 122 -8.12 -20.23 11.41
C THR A 122 -8.42 -20.03 12.90
N SER A 123 -7.43 -20.17 13.78
CA SER A 123 -7.55 -19.88 15.21
C SER A 123 -7.17 -18.44 15.59
N HIS A 124 -6.37 -17.80 14.74
CA HIS A 124 -5.88 -16.43 14.91
C HIS A 124 -6.19 -15.62 13.63
N PRO A 125 -7.47 -15.29 13.37
CA PRO A 125 -7.89 -14.69 12.10
C PRO A 125 -7.35 -13.27 11.89
N GLY A 126 -7.23 -12.85 10.63
CA GLY A 126 -6.88 -11.49 10.23
C GLY A 126 -7.48 -11.13 8.88
N SER A 127 -8.76 -10.79 8.87
CA SER A 127 -9.55 -10.46 7.69
C SER A 127 -9.05 -9.21 6.97
N ASP A 128 -8.57 -8.24 7.73
CA ASP A 128 -7.93 -7.00 7.27
C ASP A 128 -6.66 -7.32 6.45
N LEU A 129 -5.71 -8.00 7.07
CA LEU A 129 -4.43 -8.37 6.47
C LEU A 129 -4.62 -9.32 5.27
N ALA A 130 -5.40 -10.39 5.43
CA ALA A 130 -5.65 -11.33 4.35
C ALA A 130 -6.49 -10.70 3.22
N GLY A 131 -7.44 -9.83 3.56
CA GLY A 131 -8.26 -9.08 2.59
C GLY A 131 -7.41 -8.12 1.76
N GLU A 132 -6.57 -7.30 2.39
CA GLU A 132 -5.69 -6.38 1.65
C GLU A 132 -4.65 -7.15 0.82
N ALA A 133 -4.11 -8.26 1.32
CA ALA A 133 -3.23 -9.13 0.52
C ALA A 133 -3.97 -9.73 -0.70
N ALA A 134 -5.23 -10.15 -0.53
CA ALA A 134 -6.06 -10.60 -1.64
C ALA A 134 -6.32 -9.48 -2.65
N ALA A 135 -6.62 -8.26 -2.21
CA ALA A 135 -6.79 -7.08 -3.06
C ALA A 135 -5.53 -6.78 -3.86
N ALA A 136 -4.36 -6.79 -3.20
CA ALA A 136 -3.05 -6.56 -3.83
C ALA A 136 -2.76 -7.57 -4.94
N LEU A 137 -2.94 -8.86 -4.64
CA LEU A 137 -2.70 -9.95 -5.60
C LEU A 137 -3.71 -9.93 -6.75
N ALA A 138 -4.99 -9.63 -6.48
CA ALA A 138 -6.01 -9.48 -7.51
C ALA A 138 -5.72 -8.29 -8.43
N ALA A 139 -5.41 -7.11 -7.88
CA ALA A 139 -5.04 -5.92 -8.66
C ALA A 139 -3.78 -6.16 -9.51
N ALA A 140 -2.74 -6.76 -8.92
CA ALA A 140 -1.53 -7.11 -9.65
C ALA A 140 -1.78 -8.14 -10.77
N SER A 141 -2.69 -9.10 -10.56
CA SER A 141 -3.04 -10.07 -11.61
C SER A 141 -3.54 -9.41 -12.89
N ILE A 142 -4.23 -8.26 -12.78
CA ILE A 142 -4.67 -7.47 -13.93
C ILE A 142 -3.47 -6.86 -14.66
N VAL A 143 -2.52 -6.27 -13.92
CA VAL A 143 -1.30 -5.66 -14.50
C VAL A 143 -0.47 -6.69 -15.27
N PHE A 144 -0.37 -7.92 -14.76
CA PHE A 144 0.45 -8.98 -15.35
C PHE A 144 -0.29 -9.83 -16.39
N LYS A 145 -1.60 -9.64 -16.58
CA LYS A 145 -2.45 -10.53 -17.38
C LYS A 145 -1.91 -10.83 -18.77
N ASP A 146 -1.42 -9.81 -19.48
CA ASP A 146 -0.96 -9.96 -20.86
C ASP A 146 0.55 -10.21 -20.97
N VAL A 147 1.35 -9.66 -20.05
CA VAL A 147 2.82 -9.74 -20.09
C VAL A 147 3.37 -11.03 -19.45
N ASP A 148 2.67 -11.57 -18.45
CA ASP A 148 2.99 -12.85 -17.80
C ASP A 148 1.70 -13.54 -17.32
N PRO A 149 0.95 -14.19 -18.22
CA PRO A 149 -0.31 -14.85 -17.89
C PRO A 149 -0.16 -15.95 -16.84
N SER A 150 1.00 -16.63 -16.80
CA SER A 150 1.26 -17.68 -15.80
C SER A 150 1.37 -17.08 -14.40
N TYR A 151 2.11 -15.99 -14.27
CA TYR A 151 2.21 -15.27 -13.00
C TYR A 151 0.88 -14.65 -12.59
N SER A 152 0.16 -14.02 -13.54
CA SER A 152 -1.18 -13.49 -13.31
C SER A 152 -2.15 -14.54 -12.74
N ASN A 153 -2.19 -15.74 -13.33
CA ASN A 153 -3.02 -16.83 -12.83
C ASN A 153 -2.60 -17.30 -11.42
N ASN A 154 -1.29 -17.36 -11.14
CA ASN A 154 -0.80 -17.72 -9.81
C ASN A 154 -1.21 -16.69 -8.76
N LEU A 155 -1.05 -15.39 -9.06
CA LEU A 155 -1.51 -14.29 -8.22
C LEU A 155 -3.00 -14.43 -7.91
N LEU A 156 -3.81 -14.68 -8.94
CA LEU A 156 -5.25 -14.77 -8.79
C LEU A 156 -5.69 -15.99 -7.97
N THR A 157 -5.01 -17.13 -8.08
CA THR A 157 -5.27 -18.31 -7.22
C THR A 157 -5.05 -17.98 -5.75
N HIS A 158 -3.92 -17.36 -5.40
CA HIS A 158 -3.66 -16.97 -4.01
C HIS A 158 -4.62 -15.87 -3.53
N ALA A 159 -4.99 -14.92 -4.40
CA ALA A 159 -5.95 -13.86 -4.06
C ALA A 159 -7.31 -14.43 -3.66
N LYS A 160 -7.84 -15.39 -4.43
CA LYS A 160 -9.12 -16.06 -4.13
C LYS A 160 -9.09 -16.79 -2.80
N GLN A 161 -8.03 -17.57 -2.57
CA GLN A 161 -7.84 -18.32 -1.31
C GLN A 161 -7.71 -17.41 -0.10
N LEU A 162 -6.93 -16.33 -0.19
CA LEU A 162 -6.79 -15.35 0.90
C LEU A 162 -8.10 -14.61 1.19
N PHE A 163 -8.88 -14.28 0.16
CA PHE A 163 -10.20 -13.71 0.36
C PHE A 163 -11.16 -14.70 1.03
N ASP A 164 -11.18 -15.96 0.60
CA ASP A 164 -11.99 -17.00 1.23
C ASP A 164 -11.59 -17.19 2.71
N PHE A 165 -10.29 -17.16 3.01
CA PHE A 165 -9.79 -17.18 4.38
C PHE A 165 -10.26 -15.96 5.18
N ALA A 166 -10.04 -14.75 4.66
CA ALA A 166 -10.43 -13.50 5.29
C ALA A 166 -11.93 -13.43 5.58
N ASN A 167 -12.76 -13.89 4.63
CA ASN A 167 -14.21 -13.80 4.69
C ASN A 167 -14.84 -14.90 5.56
N ASN A 168 -14.23 -16.09 5.65
CA ASN A 168 -14.78 -17.19 6.45
C ASN A 168 -14.28 -17.19 7.90
N TYR A 169 -13.11 -16.59 8.18
CA TYR A 169 -12.52 -16.50 9.51
C TYR A 169 -12.32 -15.03 9.87
N ARG A 170 -13.38 -14.45 10.48
CA ARG A 170 -13.48 -13.02 10.72
C ARG A 170 -12.71 -12.57 11.97
N GLY A 171 -11.85 -11.58 11.84
CA GLY A 171 -11.12 -10.98 12.96
C GLY A 171 -10.07 -9.98 12.50
N LYS A 172 -9.53 -9.18 13.43
CA LYS A 172 -8.44 -8.26 13.14
C LYS A 172 -7.11 -8.96 13.32
N TYR A 173 -6.19 -8.79 12.38
CA TYR A 173 -4.89 -9.46 12.48
C TYR A 173 -4.07 -8.97 13.69
N SER A 174 -4.23 -7.68 14.04
CA SER A 174 -3.47 -7.03 15.12
C SER A 174 -3.90 -7.47 16.52
N ASP A 175 -5.04 -8.15 16.65
CA ASP A 175 -5.43 -8.80 17.90
C ASP A 175 -4.50 -9.99 18.23
N TRP A 176 -3.84 -10.54 17.20
CA TRP A 176 -2.98 -11.74 17.30
C TRP A 176 -1.51 -11.46 17.03
N ILE A 177 -1.20 -10.61 16.05
CA ILE A 177 0.16 -10.14 15.78
C ILE A 177 0.40 -8.84 16.55
N THR A 178 0.87 -8.96 17.79
CA THR A 178 1.15 -7.80 18.65
C THR A 178 2.40 -7.04 18.20
N GLY A 179 2.39 -5.70 18.36
CA GLY A 179 3.48 -4.84 17.86
C GLY A 179 3.48 -4.61 16.35
N ALA A 180 2.36 -4.91 15.68
CA ALA A 180 2.09 -4.60 14.29
C ALA A 180 1.40 -3.23 14.11
N TYR A 181 1.11 -2.86 12.86
CA TYR A 181 0.22 -1.76 12.51
C TYR A 181 -1.21 -2.08 12.96
N GLY A 182 -1.70 -1.44 14.03
CA GLY A 182 -3.01 -1.77 14.60
C GLY A 182 -4.15 -1.53 13.62
N SER A 183 -5.06 -2.50 13.46
CA SER A 183 -6.23 -2.34 12.60
C SER A 183 -7.43 -1.72 13.33
N TRP A 184 -8.02 -0.70 12.73
CA TRP A 184 -9.24 -0.08 13.27
C TRP A 184 -10.50 -0.93 13.06
N ASP A 185 -10.72 -1.46 11.88
CA ASP A 185 -11.78 -2.42 11.54
C ASP A 185 -11.33 -3.18 10.28
N TYR A 186 -11.91 -4.36 10.02
CA TYR A 186 -11.55 -5.21 8.86
C TYR A 186 -12.65 -5.24 7.79
N LYS A 187 -13.82 -4.67 8.08
CA LYS A 187 -15.02 -4.82 7.26
C LYS A 187 -14.87 -4.21 5.87
N ASP A 188 -14.23 -3.06 5.77
CA ASP A 188 -13.92 -2.41 4.51
C ASP A 188 -12.95 -3.24 3.67
N GLU A 189 -12.09 -4.03 4.28
CA GLU A 189 -11.06 -4.82 3.59
C GLU A 189 -11.69 -6.00 2.87
N LEU A 190 -12.76 -6.54 3.44
CA LEU A 190 -13.57 -7.57 2.78
C LEU A 190 -14.30 -7.02 1.56
N VAL A 191 -14.85 -5.81 1.65
CA VAL A 191 -15.53 -5.16 0.51
C VAL A 191 -14.50 -4.81 -0.57
N TRP A 192 -13.35 -4.28 -0.16
CA TRP A 192 -12.24 -3.90 -1.02
C TRP A 192 -11.68 -5.09 -1.80
N ALA A 193 -11.38 -6.19 -1.10
CA ALA A 193 -10.89 -7.42 -1.71
C ALA A 193 -11.90 -8.04 -2.68
N ALA A 194 -13.19 -8.09 -2.30
CA ALA A 194 -14.25 -8.59 -3.17
C ALA A 194 -14.40 -7.74 -4.45
N ALA A 195 -14.35 -6.41 -4.33
CA ALA A 195 -14.42 -5.52 -5.49
C ALA A 195 -13.23 -5.71 -6.45
N TRP A 196 -12.01 -5.89 -5.93
CA TRP A 196 -10.83 -6.20 -6.74
C TRP A 196 -10.89 -7.58 -7.39
N LEU A 197 -11.37 -8.59 -6.66
CA LEU A 197 -11.56 -9.93 -7.22
C LEU A 197 -12.60 -9.93 -8.34
N TYR A 198 -13.71 -9.21 -8.19
CA TYR A 198 -14.65 -9.01 -9.29
C TYR A 198 -13.96 -8.37 -10.49
N ARG A 199 -13.22 -7.28 -10.27
CA ARG A 199 -12.50 -6.59 -11.35
C ARG A 199 -11.49 -7.49 -12.07
N ALA A 200 -10.82 -8.38 -11.36
CA ALA A 200 -9.82 -9.29 -11.92
C ALA A 200 -10.43 -10.51 -12.63
N THR A 201 -11.60 -10.98 -12.18
CA THR A 201 -12.20 -12.26 -12.61
C THR A 201 -13.40 -12.11 -13.53
N ASN A 202 -14.10 -10.99 -13.44
CA ASN A 202 -15.45 -10.80 -13.95
C ASN A 202 -16.48 -11.81 -13.39
N ASP A 203 -16.20 -12.43 -12.25
CA ASP A 203 -17.11 -13.34 -11.56
C ASP A 203 -18.07 -12.54 -10.68
N ILE A 204 -19.34 -12.49 -11.09
CA ILE A 204 -20.40 -11.70 -10.46
C ILE A 204 -20.61 -12.04 -8.98
N THR A 205 -20.20 -13.23 -8.54
CA THR A 205 -20.30 -13.62 -7.12
C THR A 205 -19.52 -12.65 -6.22
N TYR A 206 -18.33 -12.22 -6.63
CA TYR A 206 -17.54 -11.25 -5.87
C TYR A 206 -18.16 -9.86 -5.85
N LEU A 207 -18.80 -9.42 -6.95
CA LEU A 207 -19.52 -8.14 -6.94
C LEU A 207 -20.71 -8.19 -5.99
N ASN A 208 -21.50 -9.26 -6.05
CA ASN A 208 -22.64 -9.45 -5.16
C ASN A 208 -22.18 -9.48 -3.68
N THR A 209 -21.07 -10.15 -3.38
CA THR A 209 -20.47 -10.14 -2.04
C THR A 209 -20.02 -8.74 -1.63
N ALA A 210 -19.32 -8.01 -2.51
CA ALA A 210 -18.87 -6.65 -2.22
C ALA A 210 -20.05 -5.72 -1.87
N GLU A 211 -21.10 -5.70 -2.69
CA GLU A 211 -22.28 -4.86 -2.46
C GLU A 211 -23.08 -5.30 -1.23
N SER A 212 -23.20 -6.62 -0.99
CA SER A 212 -23.86 -7.15 0.20
C SER A 212 -23.15 -6.72 1.47
N LEU A 213 -21.83 -6.89 1.54
CA LEU A 213 -21.02 -6.53 2.70
C LEU A 213 -20.95 -5.01 2.89
N TYR A 214 -20.88 -4.23 1.80
CA TYR A 214 -20.95 -2.77 1.86
C TYR A 214 -22.20 -2.29 2.61
N ASN A 215 -23.34 -2.90 2.29
CA ASN A 215 -24.64 -2.59 2.90
C ASN A 215 -24.74 -3.14 4.33
N GLU A 216 -24.35 -4.39 4.55
CA GLU A 216 -24.37 -5.05 5.87
C GLU A 216 -23.55 -4.28 6.91
N PHE A 217 -22.38 -3.78 6.53
CA PHE A 217 -21.47 -3.05 7.40
C PHE A 217 -21.75 -1.54 7.44
N GLY A 218 -22.66 -1.04 6.60
CA GLY A 218 -23.03 0.36 6.56
C GLY A 218 -21.88 1.30 6.15
N LEU A 219 -21.02 0.87 5.21
CA LEU A 219 -19.83 1.63 4.78
C LEU A 219 -20.15 3.04 4.28
N VAL A 220 -21.37 3.27 3.79
CA VAL A 220 -21.84 4.61 3.40
C VAL A 220 -21.77 5.65 4.53
N TYR A 221 -21.83 5.20 5.79
CA TYR A 221 -21.80 6.07 6.98
C TYR A 221 -20.39 6.21 7.59
N TRP A 222 -19.37 5.57 7.01
CA TRP A 222 -18.02 5.60 7.54
C TRP A 222 -17.26 6.84 7.06
N PHE A 223 -16.28 7.29 7.85
CA PHE A 223 -15.39 8.40 7.48
C PHE A 223 -14.40 7.96 6.38
N GLY A 224 -14.23 8.81 5.36
CA GLY A 224 -13.76 8.40 4.03
C GLY A 224 -12.30 8.65 3.66
N VAL A 225 -11.30 8.46 4.53
CA VAL A 225 -9.91 8.67 4.10
C VAL A 225 -9.31 7.36 3.57
N LEU A 226 -8.89 7.32 2.29
CA LEU A 226 -8.07 6.22 1.79
C LEU A 226 -6.73 6.25 2.52
N SER A 227 -6.42 5.22 3.30
CA SER A 227 -5.16 5.02 4.00
C SER A 227 -4.81 3.53 4.00
N TRP A 228 -3.74 3.10 4.68
CA TRP A 228 -3.47 1.67 4.85
C TRP A 228 -4.48 0.95 5.76
N ASP A 229 -5.24 1.69 6.59
CA ASP A 229 -6.18 1.15 7.59
C ASP A 229 -7.66 1.42 7.25
N ASN A 230 -7.93 2.20 6.20
CA ASN A 230 -9.29 2.54 5.79
C ASN A 230 -9.38 2.63 4.27
N LYS A 231 -10.29 1.85 3.68
CA LYS A 231 -10.50 1.74 2.23
C LYS A 231 -11.81 2.35 1.76
N VAL A 232 -12.59 2.97 2.63
CA VAL A 232 -13.99 3.38 2.33
C VAL A 232 -14.10 4.17 1.02
N THR A 233 -13.28 5.20 0.82
CA THR A 233 -13.34 5.98 -0.44
C THR A 233 -12.78 5.22 -1.64
N GLY A 234 -11.79 4.36 -1.43
CA GLY A 234 -11.29 3.44 -2.46
C GLY A 234 -12.38 2.46 -2.91
N VAL A 235 -13.06 1.83 -1.96
CA VAL A 235 -14.21 0.94 -2.18
C VAL A 235 -15.30 1.66 -2.94
N GLN A 236 -15.72 2.85 -2.48
CA GLN A 236 -16.80 3.59 -3.13
C GLN A 236 -16.45 3.94 -4.58
N VAL A 237 -15.27 4.49 -4.85
CA VAL A 237 -14.89 4.85 -6.23
C VAL A 237 -14.68 3.65 -7.13
N LEU A 238 -14.18 2.55 -6.57
CA LEU A 238 -14.05 1.29 -7.30
C LEU A 238 -15.42 0.71 -7.64
N LEU A 239 -16.35 0.63 -6.68
CA LEU A 239 -17.72 0.16 -6.92
C LEU A 239 -18.48 1.08 -7.89
N ALA A 240 -18.33 2.40 -7.76
CA ALA A 240 -18.91 3.36 -8.71
C ALA A 240 -18.44 3.09 -10.15
N LYS A 241 -17.16 2.73 -10.34
CA LYS A 241 -16.59 2.34 -11.64
C LYS A 241 -17.13 1.01 -12.15
N LEU A 242 -17.26 0.03 -11.26
CA LEU A 242 -17.64 -1.35 -11.60
C LEU A 242 -19.13 -1.52 -11.87
N THR A 243 -19.99 -0.69 -11.25
CA THR A 243 -21.45 -0.85 -11.32
C THR A 243 -22.15 0.34 -11.97
N THR A 244 -21.49 1.49 -12.06
CA THR A 244 -22.06 2.78 -12.49
C THR A 244 -23.19 3.33 -11.62
N LYS A 245 -23.51 2.68 -10.49
CA LYS A 245 -24.59 3.09 -9.59
C LYS A 245 -24.38 4.48 -9.01
N GLN A 246 -25.46 5.25 -8.94
CA GLN A 246 -25.41 6.64 -8.52
C GLN A 246 -25.10 6.79 -7.03
N GLU A 247 -25.52 5.85 -6.18
CA GLU A 247 -25.28 5.89 -4.73
C GLU A 247 -23.79 6.01 -4.38
N TYR A 248 -22.93 5.24 -5.03
CA TYR A 248 -21.48 5.30 -4.81
C TYR A 248 -20.89 6.61 -5.33
N LYS A 249 -21.35 7.06 -6.50
CA LYS A 249 -20.94 8.36 -7.09
C LYS A 249 -21.30 9.52 -6.17
N ASP A 250 -22.49 9.50 -5.58
CA ASP A 250 -22.97 10.53 -4.66
C ASP A 250 -22.13 10.55 -3.37
N SER A 251 -21.80 9.39 -2.80
CA SER A 251 -20.91 9.31 -1.62
C SER A 251 -19.53 9.92 -1.88
N ILE A 252 -18.89 9.55 -3.00
CA ILE A 252 -17.56 10.08 -3.36
C ILE A 252 -17.64 11.57 -3.64
N LYS A 253 -18.64 11.99 -4.41
CA LYS A 253 -18.81 13.40 -4.77
C LYS A 253 -19.00 14.26 -3.52
N GLY A 254 -19.87 13.85 -2.61
CA GLY A 254 -20.11 14.55 -1.35
C GLY A 254 -18.83 14.69 -0.52
N TYR A 255 -18.05 13.62 -0.41
CA TYR A 255 -16.80 13.65 0.35
C TYR A 255 -15.68 14.46 -0.34
N MET A 256 -15.51 14.33 -1.66
CA MET A 256 -14.51 15.12 -2.41
C MET A 256 -14.85 16.61 -2.39
N ASP A 257 -16.13 16.97 -2.52
CA ASP A 257 -16.58 18.36 -2.39
C ASP A 257 -16.31 18.90 -0.98
N TYR A 258 -16.56 18.11 0.06
CA TYR A 258 -16.21 18.47 1.45
C TYR A 258 -14.71 18.71 1.61
N LEU A 259 -13.85 17.84 1.07
CA LEU A 259 -12.40 18.03 1.14
C LEU A 259 -11.98 19.36 0.49
N ILE A 260 -12.52 19.67 -0.67
CA ILE A 260 -12.18 20.90 -1.40
C ILE A 260 -12.69 22.14 -0.65
N ASN A 261 -13.93 22.14 -0.19
CA ASN A 261 -14.60 23.34 0.30
C ASN A 261 -14.38 23.58 1.80
N ASP A 262 -14.41 22.53 2.62
CA ASP A 262 -14.62 22.67 4.07
C ASP A 262 -13.49 22.06 4.91
N GLN A 263 -12.84 21.00 4.44
CA GLN A 263 -11.74 20.37 5.19
C GLN A 263 -10.63 21.38 5.49
N GLN A 264 -10.06 21.26 6.70
CA GLN A 264 -8.92 22.07 7.12
C GLN A 264 -7.77 21.98 6.12
N LYS A 265 -7.26 23.14 5.74
CA LYS A 265 -6.07 23.30 4.90
C LYS A 265 -5.05 24.16 5.62
N THR A 266 -3.77 23.90 5.38
CA THR A 266 -2.71 24.82 5.80
C THR A 266 -2.89 26.17 5.10
N PRO A 267 -2.31 27.28 5.62
CA PRO A 267 -2.37 28.58 4.94
C PRO A 267 -1.83 28.59 3.51
N LYS A 268 -1.04 27.57 3.12
CA LYS A 268 -0.48 27.39 1.77
C LYS A 268 -1.24 26.34 0.93
N GLY A 269 -2.40 25.88 1.38
CA GLY A 269 -3.33 25.10 0.54
C GLY A 269 -3.22 23.57 0.61
N LEU A 270 -2.29 23.00 1.39
CA LEU A 270 -2.27 21.55 1.65
C LEU A 270 -3.48 21.12 2.49
N LEU A 271 -4.19 20.06 2.07
CA LEU A 271 -5.16 19.33 2.88
C LEU A 271 -4.49 18.77 4.14
N PHE A 272 -4.94 19.19 5.31
CA PHE A 272 -4.42 18.74 6.58
C PHE A 272 -5.46 17.83 7.25
N LEU A 273 -5.32 16.52 7.07
CA LEU A 273 -6.26 15.51 7.57
C LEU A 273 -5.83 14.94 8.92
N ASP A 274 -4.52 14.72 9.10
CA ASP A 274 -3.91 14.22 10.32
C ASP A 274 -2.46 14.72 10.40
N GLU A 275 -1.87 14.74 11.59
CA GLU A 275 -0.46 15.08 11.79
C GLU A 275 0.49 13.99 11.28
N TRP A 276 0.08 12.71 11.34
CA TRP A 276 0.84 11.55 10.91
C TRP A 276 0.68 11.30 9.42
N GLY A 277 1.73 11.61 8.66
CA GLY A 277 1.73 11.42 7.21
C GLY A 277 0.75 12.35 6.50
N SER A 278 0.68 13.63 6.92
CA SER A 278 -0.17 14.65 6.30
C SER A 278 -0.07 14.71 4.76
N LEU A 279 1.15 14.67 4.21
CA LEU A 279 1.38 14.64 2.76
C LEU A 279 0.88 13.34 2.11
N ARG A 280 1.00 12.19 2.80
CA ARG A 280 0.46 10.90 2.35
C ARG A 280 -1.05 10.96 2.23
N LEU A 281 -1.74 11.51 3.22
CA LEU A 281 -3.21 11.61 3.18
C LEU A 281 -3.69 12.61 2.11
N ALA A 282 -2.98 13.72 1.91
CA ALA A 282 -3.27 14.65 0.81
C ALA A 282 -3.06 14.02 -0.57
N ALA A 283 -1.99 13.23 -0.76
CA ALA A 283 -1.74 12.50 -2.01
C ALA A 283 -2.79 11.40 -2.25
N ASN A 284 -3.21 10.70 -1.19
CA ASN A 284 -4.27 9.69 -1.27
C ASN A 284 -5.61 10.32 -1.67
N ALA A 285 -5.96 11.48 -1.10
CA ALA A 285 -7.13 12.24 -1.51
C ALA A 285 -7.03 12.68 -2.98
N ALA A 286 -5.85 13.13 -3.42
CA ALA A 286 -5.60 13.49 -4.81
C ALA A 286 -5.83 12.29 -5.76
N LEU A 287 -5.39 11.08 -5.39
CA LEU A 287 -5.66 9.87 -6.17
C LEU A 287 -7.16 9.60 -6.30
N ILE A 288 -7.93 9.68 -5.20
CA ILE A 288 -9.38 9.49 -5.23
C ILE A 288 -10.06 10.55 -6.09
N MET A 289 -9.63 11.81 -6.03
CA MET A 289 -10.13 12.88 -6.89
C MET A 289 -9.88 12.59 -8.39
N LEU A 290 -8.71 12.07 -8.75
CA LEU A 290 -8.40 11.68 -10.12
C LEU A 290 -9.31 10.53 -10.59
N GLN A 291 -9.50 9.51 -9.76
CA GLN A 291 -10.40 8.39 -10.06
C GLN A 291 -11.86 8.86 -10.19
N ALA A 292 -12.32 9.77 -9.33
CA ALA A 292 -13.64 10.37 -9.40
C ALA A 292 -13.83 11.22 -10.67
N ALA A 293 -12.81 11.96 -11.08
CA ALA A 293 -12.82 12.73 -12.32
C ALA A 293 -12.99 11.83 -13.55
N ASP A 294 -12.38 10.64 -13.55
CA ASP A 294 -12.53 9.66 -14.64
C ASP A 294 -13.94 9.03 -14.70
N LEU A 295 -14.70 9.09 -13.61
CA LEU A 295 -16.12 8.77 -13.57
C LEU A 295 -17.02 9.92 -14.06
N GLY A 296 -16.44 11.06 -14.44
CA GLY A 296 -17.15 12.26 -14.88
C GLY A 296 -17.65 13.15 -13.73
N LEU A 297 -17.17 12.94 -12.50
CA LEU A 297 -17.54 13.77 -11.35
C LEU A 297 -16.63 15.01 -11.30
N SER A 298 -17.21 16.19 -11.54
CA SER A 298 -16.52 17.49 -11.47
C SER A 298 -15.09 17.47 -12.07
N PRO A 299 -14.88 16.92 -13.28
CA PRO A 299 -13.59 16.40 -13.71
C PRO A 299 -12.47 17.46 -13.70
N ASP A 300 -12.75 18.67 -14.17
CA ASP A 300 -11.77 19.75 -14.20
C ASP A 300 -11.40 20.23 -12.79
N SER A 301 -12.39 20.39 -11.91
CA SER A 301 -12.19 20.82 -10.53
C SER A 301 -11.39 19.79 -9.73
N TYR A 302 -11.75 18.51 -9.84
CA TYR A 302 -11.09 17.43 -9.11
C TYR A 302 -9.67 17.20 -9.60
N ARG A 303 -9.43 17.21 -10.92
CA ARG A 303 -8.06 17.13 -11.47
C ARG A 303 -7.22 18.33 -11.07
N GLN A 304 -7.78 19.53 -11.13
CA GLN A 304 -7.06 20.75 -10.74
C GLN A 304 -6.71 20.73 -9.26
N PHE A 305 -7.64 20.36 -8.38
CA PHE A 305 -7.37 20.29 -6.95
C PHE A 305 -6.38 19.18 -6.60
N ALA A 306 -6.53 17.99 -7.20
CA ALA A 306 -5.54 16.91 -7.06
C ALA A 306 -4.14 17.39 -7.44
N LYS A 307 -4.02 18.13 -8.54
CA LYS A 307 -2.75 18.73 -8.98
C LYS A 307 -2.17 19.67 -7.92
N THR A 308 -2.97 20.53 -7.29
CA THR A 308 -2.42 21.45 -6.25
C THR A 308 -1.83 20.71 -5.05
N GLN A 309 -2.40 19.55 -4.68
CA GLN A 309 -1.85 18.74 -3.58
C GLN A 309 -0.51 18.11 -3.97
N ILE A 310 -0.40 17.61 -5.21
CA ILE A 310 0.87 17.08 -5.73
C ILE A 310 1.90 18.20 -5.90
N ASP A 311 1.53 19.35 -6.47
CA ASP A 311 2.44 20.48 -6.64
C ASP A 311 2.94 21.03 -5.29
N TYR A 312 2.10 21.05 -4.25
CA TYR A 312 2.51 21.37 -2.89
C TYR A 312 3.64 20.44 -2.41
N ILE A 313 3.47 19.13 -2.58
CA ILE A 313 4.46 18.11 -2.21
C ILE A 313 5.76 18.32 -3.00
N LEU A 314 5.65 18.72 -4.27
CA LEU A 314 6.79 18.91 -5.16
C LEU A 314 7.54 20.22 -4.94
N GLY A 315 6.89 21.31 -4.54
CA GLY A 315 7.58 22.59 -4.38
C GLY A 315 6.76 23.85 -4.09
N ASP A 316 5.45 23.89 -4.38
CA ASP A 316 4.67 25.15 -4.39
C ASP A 316 4.61 25.84 -3.03
N ALA A 317 4.82 25.10 -1.95
CA ALA A 317 4.94 25.65 -0.60
C ALA A 317 6.25 26.42 -0.34
N GLY A 318 7.14 26.53 -1.33
CA GLY A 318 8.46 27.19 -1.26
C GLY A 318 9.64 26.23 -1.12
N ARG A 319 9.38 24.92 -0.98
CA ARG A 319 10.38 23.86 -0.95
C ARG A 319 9.74 22.52 -1.34
N SER A 320 10.55 21.57 -1.77
CA SER A 320 10.12 20.20 -1.99
C SER A 320 10.02 19.43 -0.66
N PHE A 321 9.07 18.51 -0.61
CA PHE A 321 8.96 17.49 0.43
C PHE A 321 9.35 16.10 -0.08
N VAL A 322 9.77 16.01 -1.34
CA VAL A 322 10.27 14.78 -1.97
C VAL A 322 11.79 14.75 -1.84
N CYS A 323 12.31 13.81 -1.06
CA CYS A 323 13.75 13.67 -0.84
C CYS A 323 14.51 13.51 -2.17
N GLY A 324 15.61 14.25 -2.35
CA GLY A 324 16.40 14.21 -3.59
C GLY A 324 15.78 14.91 -4.82
N PHE A 325 14.67 15.64 -4.68
CA PHE A 325 13.97 16.29 -5.79
C PHE A 325 13.69 17.79 -5.52
N GLY A 326 13.71 18.61 -6.58
CA GLY A 326 13.22 19.99 -6.51
C GLY A 326 14.04 20.95 -5.63
N ASN A 327 13.40 22.04 -5.21
CA ASN A 327 14.04 23.11 -4.43
C ASN A 327 14.13 22.74 -2.94
N ASN A 328 15.33 22.77 -2.36
CA ASN A 328 15.57 22.53 -0.93
C ASN A 328 14.81 21.28 -0.38
N PRO A 329 15.04 20.06 -0.90
CA PRO A 329 14.36 18.84 -0.43
C PRO A 329 14.78 18.39 0.98
N PRO A 330 14.05 17.45 1.63
CA PRO A 330 14.46 16.94 2.92
C PRO A 330 15.73 16.11 2.74
N THR A 331 16.71 16.32 3.61
CA THR A 331 18.02 15.65 3.54
C THR A 331 18.28 14.71 4.71
N HIS A 332 17.41 14.73 5.72
CA HIS A 332 17.50 13.91 6.93
C HIS A 332 16.18 13.16 7.16
N PRO A 333 15.74 12.31 6.22
CA PRO A 333 14.59 11.44 6.48
C PRO A 333 14.91 10.51 7.65
N HIS A 334 13.91 10.20 8.47
CA HIS A 334 14.04 9.20 9.54
C HIS A 334 14.13 7.80 8.91
N HIS A 335 15.31 7.44 8.41
CA HIS A 335 15.51 6.23 7.61
C HIS A 335 16.91 5.65 7.83
N ARG A 336 16.98 4.46 8.45
CA ARG A 336 18.23 3.83 8.89
C ARG A 336 19.21 3.62 7.75
N SER A 337 18.79 2.91 6.70
CA SER A 337 19.72 2.46 5.65
C SER A 337 20.35 3.62 4.88
N SER A 338 19.59 4.69 4.57
CA SER A 338 20.12 5.84 3.84
C SER A 338 20.96 6.79 4.71
N SER A 339 20.89 6.67 6.03
CA SER A 339 21.75 7.43 6.95
C SER A 339 23.16 6.85 7.07
N CYS A 340 23.37 5.61 6.62
CA CYS A 340 24.61 4.90 6.81
C CYS A 340 25.69 5.31 5.79
N PRO A 341 26.96 5.44 6.21
CA PRO A 341 28.08 5.66 5.30
C PRO A 341 28.40 4.39 4.51
N LEU A 342 28.91 4.57 3.29
CA LEU A 342 29.25 3.48 2.36
C LEU A 342 30.47 2.65 2.81
N ASP A 343 31.40 3.25 3.56
CA ASP A 343 32.75 2.70 3.74
C ASP A 343 32.95 1.97 5.08
N GLY A 344 31.88 1.58 5.78
CA GLY A 344 31.98 0.87 7.06
C GLY A 344 32.54 1.69 8.25
N THR A 345 33.17 2.84 8.01
CA THR A 345 33.58 3.77 9.07
C THR A 345 32.39 4.52 9.63
N GLN A 346 32.08 4.35 10.92
CA GLN A 346 31.23 5.26 11.68
C GLN A 346 31.86 6.66 11.67
N ARG A 347 31.50 7.50 10.68
CA ARG A 347 31.71 8.94 10.75
C ARG A 347 30.38 9.63 10.98
N VAL A 348 30.43 10.62 11.85
CA VAL A 348 29.34 11.49 12.25
C VAL A 348 28.63 12.06 11.01
N LEU A 349 27.30 12.03 11.09
CA LEU A 349 26.25 12.50 10.17
C LEU A 349 26.69 13.63 9.22
N GLY A 350 26.56 13.38 7.91
CA GLY A 350 26.81 14.40 6.89
C GLY A 350 26.73 13.96 5.43
N LEU A 351 26.00 12.88 5.10
CA LEU A 351 25.80 12.48 3.71
C LEU A 351 24.40 12.87 3.21
N SER A 352 24.37 13.64 2.13
CA SER A 352 23.16 14.09 1.46
C SER A 352 22.36 12.90 0.93
N CYS A 353 21.18 12.66 1.49
CA CYS A 353 20.24 11.69 0.93
C CYS A 353 19.75 12.18 -0.45
N ARG A 354 20.03 11.42 -1.51
CA ARG A 354 19.64 11.73 -2.91
C ARG A 354 18.44 10.92 -3.41
N PHE A 355 17.55 10.45 -2.54
CA PHE A 355 16.50 9.50 -2.94
C PHE A 355 15.14 9.84 -2.37
N VAL A 356 14.11 9.63 -3.19
CA VAL A 356 12.70 9.79 -2.84
C VAL A 356 12.28 8.69 -1.86
N CYS A 357 12.13 9.03 -0.59
CA CYS A 357 11.36 8.22 0.37
C CYS A 357 9.95 8.77 0.43
N ILE A 358 8.96 7.99 -0.02
CA ILE A 358 7.57 8.18 0.39
C ILE A 358 7.35 7.14 1.49
N SER A 359 7.36 7.59 2.75
CA SER A 359 6.97 6.74 3.88
C SER A 359 5.47 6.46 3.75
N VAL A 360 5.09 5.19 3.81
CA VAL A 360 3.68 4.76 3.79
C VAL A 360 3.07 4.78 5.19
N GLY A 361 3.89 4.90 6.25
CA GLY A 361 3.51 5.08 7.65
C GLY A 361 2.84 6.41 7.94
#